data_AF-A0A380DXH5-F1
#
_entry.id   AF-A0A380DXH5-F1
#
_cell.length_a   1.000
_cell.length_b   1.000
_cell.length_c   1.000
_cell.angle_alpha   90.00
_cell.angle_beta   90.00
_cell.angle_gamma   90.00
#
_symmetry.space_group_name_H-M   'P 1'
#
loop_
_entity.id
_entity.type
_entity.pdbx_description
1 polymer ?
#
loop_
_entity_poly.entity_id
_entity_poly.type
_entity_poly.pdbx_seq_one_letter_code
_entity_poly.pdbx_strand_id
1 'polypeptide(L)'
;MLMVWDRLTGGLIFVGGVVSIVLVIGIFLMMYYKQVSEAYANQHNYDIMKKLGLDNGRIAKITRNQMTFLFAIPITVALIHTLISSNIVYTLLNMLGINNHHIFLTSYVLAVIIISFLYMAMYKITSYIYAKVIHQQRN
;
A
#
# COMPACT_ATOMS: atom_id res chain seq x y z
N MET A 1 -3.43 -12.41 -38.46
CA MET A 1 -2.59 -11.48 -37.68
C MET A 1 -3.39 -10.75 -36.61
N LEU A 2 -4.53 -10.10 -36.94
CA LEU A 2 -5.41 -9.42 -35.96
C LEU A 2 -5.92 -10.33 -34.83
N MET A 3 -6.38 -11.54 -35.14
CA MET A 3 -6.84 -12.51 -34.12
C MET A 3 -5.80 -12.90 -33.06
N VAL A 4 -4.50 -12.79 -33.34
CA VAL A 4 -3.44 -13.12 -32.37
C VAL A 4 -3.24 -11.96 -31.39
N TRP A 5 -3.32 -10.73 -31.89
CA TRP A 5 -3.27 -9.51 -31.07
C TRP A 5 -4.44 -9.44 -30.09
N ASP A 6 -5.67 -9.70 -30.56
CA ASP A 6 -6.85 -9.68 -29.70
C ASP A 6 -6.77 -10.70 -28.55
N ARG A 7 -6.20 -11.88 -28.83
CA ARG A 7 -5.99 -12.94 -27.82
C ARG A 7 -4.89 -12.57 -26.81
N LEU A 8 -3.78 -12.00 -27.27
CA LEU A 8 -2.68 -11.57 -26.39
C LEU A 8 -3.10 -10.41 -25.48
N THR A 9 -3.81 -9.42 -26.02
CA THR A 9 -4.33 -8.28 -25.23
C THR A 9 -5.37 -8.74 -24.22
N GLY A 10 -6.30 -9.62 -24.61
CA GLY A 10 -7.28 -10.19 -23.68
C GLY A 10 -6.64 -10.99 -22.55
N GLY A 11 -5.63 -11.81 -22.85
CA GLY A 11 -4.86 -12.56 -21.86
C GLY A 11 -4.10 -11.64 -20.88
N LEU A 12 -3.47 -10.58 -21.38
CA LEU A 12 -2.76 -9.60 -20.56
C LEU A 12 -3.70 -8.82 -19.63
N ILE A 13 -4.87 -8.41 -20.12
CA ILE A 13 -5.88 -7.73 -19.30
C ILE A 13 -6.40 -8.68 -18.22
N PHE A 14 -6.68 -9.94 -18.55
CA PHE A 14 -7.14 -10.93 -17.58
C PHE A 14 -6.09 -11.20 -16.50
N VAL A 15 -4.87 -11.54 -16.88
CA VAL A 15 -3.78 -11.84 -15.92
C VAL A 15 -3.43 -10.61 -15.11
N GLY A 16 -3.24 -9.46 -15.76
CA GLY A 16 -2.94 -8.20 -15.09
C GLY A 16 -4.03 -7.78 -14.11
N GLY A 17 -5.30 -7.92 -14.50
CA GLY A 17 -6.45 -7.61 -13.65
C GLY A 17 -6.54 -8.53 -12.43
N VAL A 18 -6.49 -9.85 -12.62
CA VAL A 18 -6.56 -10.82 -11.53
C VAL A 18 -5.38 -10.65 -10.57
N VAL A 19 -4.16 -10.54 -11.10
CA VAL A 19 -2.95 -10.32 -10.27
C VAL A 19 -3.06 -9.02 -9.48
N SER A 20 -3.53 -7.93 -10.09
CA SER A 20 -3.70 -6.65 -9.41
C SER A 20 -4.71 -6.74 -8.26
N ILE A 21 -5.87 -7.38 -8.48
CA ILE A 21 -6.89 -7.56 -7.45
C ILE A 21 -6.34 -8.36 -6.26
N VAL A 22 -5.70 -9.50 -6.55
CA VAL A 22 -5.13 -10.37 -5.51
C VAL A 22 -4.05 -9.64 -4.71
N LEU A 23 -3.17 -8.89 -5.38
CA LEU A 23 -2.13 -8.11 -4.69
C LEU A 23 -2.72 -6.98 -3.84
N VAL A 24 -3.74 -6.26 -4.32
CA VAL A 24 -4.42 -5.21 -3.54
C VAL A 24 -5.06 -5.81 -2.28
N ILE A 25 -5.74 -6.95 -2.40
CA ILE A 25 -6.29 -7.68 -1.25
C ILE A 25 -5.16 -8.09 -0.29
N GLY A 26 -4.05 -8.61 -0.82
CA GLY A 26 -2.89 -8.99 -0.03
C GLY A 26 -2.32 -7.83 0.77
N ILE A 27 -2.14 -6.66 0.14
CA ILE A 27 -1.68 -5.43 0.82
C ILE A 27 -2.68 -5.02 1.90
N PHE A 28 -3.99 -5.13 1.64
CA PHE A 28 -5.02 -4.79 2.63
C PHE A 28 -4.94 -5.67 3.85
N LEU A 29 -4.91 -6.99 3.65
CA LEU A 29 -4.80 -7.97 4.73
C LEU A 29 -3.52 -7.77 5.52
N MET A 30 -2.37 -7.64 4.83
CA MET A 30 -1.08 -7.40 5.48
C MET A 30 -1.12 -6.15 6.35
N MET A 31 -1.63 -5.04 5.82
CA MET A 31 -1.77 -3.79 6.55
C MET A 31 -2.71 -3.96 7.75
N TYR A 32 -3.88 -4.56 7.55
CA TYR A 32 -4.85 -4.84 8.62
C TYR A 32 -4.20 -5.63 9.76
N TYR A 33 -3.59 -6.79 9.46
CA TYR A 33 -2.95 -7.63 10.48
C TYR A 33 -1.82 -6.89 11.18
N LYS A 34 -0.99 -6.15 10.43
CA LYS A 34 0.11 -5.38 11.02
C LYS A 34 -0.43 -4.33 11.99
N GLN A 35 -1.45 -3.57 11.59
CA GLN A 35 -2.02 -2.54 12.47
C GLN A 35 -2.71 -3.14 13.69
N VAL A 36 -3.46 -4.23 13.53
CA VAL A 36 -4.06 -4.92 14.68
C VAL A 36 -2.97 -5.42 15.63
N SER A 37 -1.93 -6.10 15.13
CA SER A 37 -0.83 -6.60 15.97
C SER A 37 -0.08 -5.48 16.72
N GLU A 38 0.16 -4.35 16.06
CA GLU A 38 0.81 -3.19 16.66
C GLU A 38 -0.09 -2.52 17.71
N ALA A 39 -1.42 -2.58 17.56
CA ALA A 39 -2.37 -2.07 18.54
C ALA A 39 -2.26 -2.81 19.87
N TYR A 40 -2.18 -4.14 19.83
CA TYR A 40 -1.98 -4.98 21.02
C TYR A 40 -0.59 -4.75 21.65
N ALA A 41 0.47 -4.72 20.84
CA ALA A 41 1.83 -4.50 21.33
C ALA A 41 1.99 -3.10 21.98
N ASN A 42 1.34 -2.07 21.42
CA ASN A 42 1.48 -0.71 21.91
C ASN A 42 0.84 -0.47 23.28
N GLN A 43 -0.11 -1.29 23.74
CA GLN A 43 -0.60 -1.19 25.12
C GLN A 43 0.50 -1.54 26.13
N HIS A 44 1.25 -2.61 25.88
CA HIS A 44 2.37 -2.98 26.73
C HIS A 44 3.44 -1.88 26.75
N ASN A 45 3.78 -1.33 25.59
CA ASN A 45 4.72 -0.22 25.48
C ASN A 45 4.22 1.06 26.15
N TYR A 46 2.91 1.32 26.12
CA TYR A 46 2.27 2.46 26.79
C TYR A 46 2.51 2.41 28.30
N ASP A 47 2.29 1.25 28.92
CA ASP A 47 2.49 1.08 30.37
C ASP A 47 3.96 1.25 30.78
N ILE A 48 4.89 0.76 29.96
CA ILE A 48 6.33 0.99 30.16
C ILE A 48 6.65 2.48 30.11
N MET A 49 6.18 3.18 29.08
CA MET A 49 6.40 4.62 28.93
C MET A 49 5.80 5.42 30.10
N LYS A 50 4.62 5.03 30.60
CA LYS A 50 3.99 5.65 31.77
C LYS A 50 4.82 5.44 33.04
N LYS A 51 5.38 4.23 33.25
CA LYS A 51 6.29 3.95 34.38
C LYS A 51 7.58 4.76 34.33
N LEU A 52 8.01 5.18 33.14
CA LEU A 52 9.16 6.07 32.93
C LEU A 52 8.82 7.56 33.13
N GLY A 53 7.58 7.89 33.49
CA GLY A 53 7.15 9.27 33.80
C GLY A 53 6.74 10.10 32.58
N LEU A 54 6.54 9.48 31.42
CA LEU A 54 6.01 10.18 30.25
C LEU A 54 4.51 10.50 30.44
N ASP A 55 4.12 11.72 30.08
CA ASP A 55 2.71 12.11 30.06
C ASP A 55 1.96 11.47 28.86
N ASN A 56 0.65 11.30 29.00
CA ASN A 56 -0.20 10.64 28.01
C ASN A 56 -0.15 11.32 26.62
N GLY A 57 0.02 12.64 26.56
CA GLY A 57 0.08 13.40 25.31
C GLY A 57 1.38 13.11 24.54
N ARG A 58 2.50 13.01 25.25
CA ARG A 58 3.80 12.64 24.68
C ARG A 58 3.81 11.20 24.19
N ILE A 59 3.22 10.27 24.94
CA ILE A 59 3.08 8.87 24.51
C ILE A 59 2.26 8.79 23.23
N ALA A 60 1.08 9.44 23.17
CA ALA A 60 0.23 9.45 21.97
C ALA A 60 0.94 10.03 20.73
N LYS A 61 1.74 11.08 20.91
CA LYS A 61 2.55 11.67 19.83
C LYS A 61 3.62 10.71 19.32
N ILE A 62 4.34 10.03 20.23
CA ILE A 62 5.37 9.04 19.87
C ILE A 62 4.73 7.89 19.08
N THR A 63 3.66 7.31 19.61
CA THR A 63 2.95 6.19 18.98
C THR A 63 2.43 6.55 17.58
N ARG A 64 1.80 7.73 17.42
CA ARG A 64 1.30 8.17 16.11
C ARG A 64 2.41 8.36 15.09
N ASN A 65 3.53 8.96 15.50
CA ASN A 65 4.66 9.21 14.61
C ASN A 65 5.34 7.90 14.19
N GLN A 66 5.55 6.98 15.13
CA GLN A 66 6.09 5.64 14.83
C GLN A 66 5.20 4.91 13.82
N MET A 67 3.89 4.92 14.04
CA MET A 67 2.92 4.28 13.14
C MET A 67 2.96 4.89 11.74
N THR A 68 2.93 6.21 11.64
CA THR A 68 2.95 6.90 10.34
C THR A 68 4.25 6.60 9.58
N PHE A 69 5.38 6.62 10.27
CA PHE A 69 6.68 6.32 9.67
C PHE A 69 6.79 4.88 9.17
N LEU A 70 6.31 3.92 9.96
CA LEU A 70 6.32 2.49 9.63
C LEU A 70 5.56 2.18 8.33
N PHE A 71 4.46 2.89 8.07
CA PHE A 71 3.67 2.72 6.84
C PHE A 71 4.10 3.65 5.70
N ALA A 72 4.80 4.76 5.96
CA ALA A 72 5.35 5.62 4.92
C ALA A 72 6.50 4.95 4.15
N ILE A 73 7.31 4.13 4.82
CA ILE A 73 8.44 3.44 4.18
C ILE A 73 7.97 2.50 3.05
N PRO A 74 7.04 1.55 3.26
CA PRO A 74 6.60 0.64 2.22
C PRO A 74 6.08 1.33 0.96
N ILE A 75 5.24 2.36 1.09
CA ILE A 75 4.72 3.09 -0.08
C ILE A 75 5.83 3.85 -0.81
N THR A 76 6.78 4.44 -0.07
CA THR A 76 7.92 5.14 -0.68
C THR A 76 8.79 4.17 -1.49
N VAL A 77 9.10 3.00 -0.91
CA VAL A 77 9.85 1.95 -1.60
C VAL A 77 9.09 1.45 -2.83
N ALA A 78 7.77 1.27 -2.73
CA ALA A 78 6.94 0.87 -3.87
C ALA A 78 6.99 1.90 -5.00
N LEU A 79 6.85 3.19 -4.70
CA LEU A 79 6.92 4.27 -5.70
C LEU A 79 8.29 4.32 -6.40
N ILE A 80 9.38 4.18 -5.64
CA ILE A 80 10.74 4.12 -6.19
C ILE A 80 10.92 2.88 -7.06
N HIS A 81 10.50 1.71 -6.58
CA HIS A 81 10.59 0.45 -7.32
C HIS A 81 9.80 0.53 -8.62
N THR A 82 8.59 1.09 -8.59
CA THR A 82 7.76 1.33 -9.76
C THR A 82 8.54 2.23 -10.73
N LEU A 83 9.00 3.41 -10.31
CA LEU A 83 9.72 4.36 -11.16
C LEU A 83 10.91 3.73 -11.88
N ILE A 84 11.74 2.96 -11.17
CA ILE A 84 12.90 2.26 -11.74
C ILE A 84 12.46 1.20 -12.77
N SER A 85 11.36 0.50 -12.50
CA SER A 85 10.84 -0.55 -13.37
C SER A 85 10.19 -0.02 -14.65
N SER A 86 9.91 1.29 -14.75
CA SER A 86 9.23 1.90 -15.91
C SER A 86 9.89 1.56 -17.26
N ASN A 87 11.23 1.55 -17.31
CA ASN A 87 11.98 1.20 -18.53
C ASN A 87 11.72 -0.24 -18.99
N ILE A 88 11.70 -1.19 -18.05
CA ILE A 88 11.45 -2.61 -18.34
C ILE A 88 10.00 -2.78 -18.82
N VAL A 89 9.04 -2.15 -18.13
CA VAL A 89 7.63 -2.21 -18.51
C VAL A 89 7.41 -1.62 -19.91
N TYR A 90 8.00 -0.46 -20.21
CA TYR A 90 7.91 0.14 -21.55
C TYR A 90 8.53 -0.75 -22.63
N THR A 91 9.66 -1.39 -22.35
CA THR A 91 10.32 -2.31 -23.29
C THR A 91 9.45 -3.53 -23.59
N LEU A 92 8.83 -4.13 -22.56
CA LEU A 92 7.91 -5.25 -22.73
C LEU A 92 6.68 -4.87 -23.55
N LEU A 93 6.10 -3.70 -23.31
CA LEU A 93 4.96 -3.19 -24.08
C LEU A 93 5.34 -2.92 -25.55
N ASN A 94 6.53 -2.40 -25.82
CA ASN A 94 7.04 -2.24 -27.19
C ASN A 94 7.16 -3.58 -27.93
N MET A 95 7.66 -4.63 -27.27
CA MET A 95 7.73 -5.98 -27.84
C MET A 95 6.34 -6.54 -28.18
N LEU A 96 5.31 -6.09 -27.45
CA LEU A 96 3.90 -6.39 -27.66
C LEU A 96 3.22 -5.37 -28.60
N GLY A 97 3.98 -4.63 -29.41
CA GLY A 97 3.42 -3.70 -30.41
C GLY A 97 2.80 -2.42 -29.85
N ILE A 98 2.90 -2.19 -28.53
CA ILE A 98 2.45 -0.94 -27.88
C ILE A 98 3.66 -0.02 -27.74
N ASN A 99 3.87 0.82 -28.75
CA ASN A 99 5.05 1.66 -28.91
C ASN A 99 4.80 3.16 -28.76
N ASN A 100 3.61 3.55 -28.29
CA ASN A 100 3.29 4.94 -28.04
C ASN A 100 3.69 5.34 -26.60
N HIS A 101 4.77 6.11 -26.50
CA HIS A 101 5.29 6.57 -25.21
C HIS A 101 4.30 7.44 -24.42
N HIS A 102 3.48 8.26 -25.09
CA HIS A 102 2.46 9.08 -24.41
C HIS A 102 1.37 8.23 -23.77
N ILE A 103 0.89 7.19 -24.48
CA ILE A 103 -0.11 6.26 -23.95
C ILE A 103 0.47 5.47 -22.77
N PHE A 104 1.72 5.01 -22.88
CA PHE A 104 2.41 4.36 -21.77
C PHE A 104 2.51 5.28 -20.55
N LEU A 105 3.05 6.49 -20.70
CA LEU A 105 3.30 7.40 -19.58
C LEU A 105 2.00 7.79 -18.87
N THR A 106 0.95 8.13 -19.63
CA THR A 106 -0.35 8.51 -19.07
C THR A 106 -1.03 7.37 -18.32
N SER A 107 -1.07 6.17 -18.90
CA SER A 107 -1.65 4.99 -18.23
C SER A 107 -0.86 4.57 -17.00
N TYR A 108 0.47 4.66 -17.07
CA TYR A 108 1.36 4.33 -15.98
C TYR A 108 1.22 5.29 -14.79
N VAL A 109 1.22 6.60 -15.04
CA VAL A 109 1.01 7.62 -14.00
C VAL A 109 -0.39 7.46 -13.38
N LEU A 110 -1.41 7.20 -14.18
CA LEU A 110 -2.76 6.95 -13.70
C LEU A 110 -2.81 5.74 -12.75
N ALA A 111 -2.16 4.64 -13.13
CA ALA A 111 -2.09 3.44 -12.28
C ALA A 111 -1.39 3.73 -10.94
N VAL A 112 -0.28 4.48 -10.94
CA VAL A 112 0.41 4.91 -9.72
C VAL A 112 -0.50 5.76 -8.82
N ILE A 113 -1.24 6.70 -9.39
CA ILE A 113 -2.18 7.56 -8.65
C ILE A 113 -3.29 6.70 -8.00
N ILE A 114 -3.91 5.79 -8.78
CA ILE A 114 -4.98 4.92 -8.29
C ILE A 114 -4.49 4.04 -7.14
N ILE A 115 -3.35 3.36 -7.31
CA ILE A 115 -2.79 2.48 -6.27
C ILE A 115 -2.38 3.27 -5.03
N SER A 116 -1.81 4.46 -5.20
CA SER A 116 -1.45 5.34 -4.07
C SER A 116 -2.69 5.79 -3.29
N PHE A 117 -3.76 6.15 -3.99
CA PHE A 117 -5.02 6.53 -3.36
C PHE A 117 -5.65 5.35 -2.60
N LEU A 118 -5.69 4.16 -3.22
CA LEU A 118 -6.16 2.94 -2.56
C LEU A 118 -5.35 2.65 -1.30
N TYR A 119 -4.02 2.72 -1.38
CA TYR A 119 -3.15 2.52 -0.22
C TYR A 119 -3.46 3.50 0.92
N MET A 120 -3.63 4.79 0.61
CA MET A 120 -4.00 5.80 1.63
C MET A 120 -5.38 5.52 2.24
N ALA A 121 -6.36 5.09 1.44
CA ALA A 121 -7.68 4.70 1.93
C ALA A 121 -7.60 3.49 2.87
N MET A 122 -6.85 2.46 2.47
CA MET A 122 -6.59 1.26 3.27
C MET A 122 -5.90 1.61 4.59
N TYR A 123 -4.92 2.50 4.56
CA TYR A 123 -4.24 2.99 5.76
C TYR A 123 -5.20 3.69 6.71
N LYS A 124 -6.06 4.60 6.21
CA LYS A 124 -7.07 5.28 7.04
C LYS A 124 -8.06 4.29 7.67
N ILE A 125 -8.56 3.34 6.89
CA ILE A 125 -9.51 2.32 7.36
C ILE A 125 -8.88 1.49 8.47
N THR A 126 -7.68 0.97 8.23
CA THR A 126 -6.98 0.14 9.21
C THR A 126 -6.60 0.93 10.45
N SER A 127 -6.24 2.22 10.31
CA SER A 127 -5.85 3.07 11.45
C SER A 127 -7.03 3.44 12.35
N TYR A 128 -8.23 3.51 11.78
CA TYR A 128 -9.45 3.59 12.56
C TYR A 128 -9.67 2.32 13.40
N ILE A 129 -9.42 1.13 12.82
CA ILE A 129 -9.51 -0.16 13.54
C ILE A 129 -8.48 -0.21 14.66
N TYR A 130 -7.23 0.21 14.40
CA TYR A 130 -6.19 0.36 15.42
C TYR A 130 -6.68 1.17 16.63
N ALA A 131 -7.23 2.37 16.38
CA ALA A 131 -7.73 3.23 17.44
C ALA A 131 -8.88 2.57 18.22
N LYS A 132 -9.81 1.92 17.51
CA LYS A 132 -10.94 1.20 18.12
C LYS A 132 -10.49 0.07 19.04
N VAL A 133 -9.52 -0.74 18.61
CA VAL A 133 -8.97 -1.86 19.41
C VAL A 133 -8.35 -1.36 20.72
N ILE A 134 -7.62 -0.25 20.68
CA ILE A 134 -7.04 0.36 21.89
C ILE A 134 -8.12 0.91 22.82
N HIS A 135 -9.14 1.57 22.27
CA HIS A 135 -10.22 2.13 23.08
C HIS A 135 -11.10 1.05 23.72
N GLN A 136 -11.37 -0.07 23.04
CA GLN A 136 -12.19 -1.16 23.59
C GLN A 136 -11.54 -1.89 24.77
N GLN A 137 -10.21 -1.94 24.84
CA GLN A 137 -9.52 -2.57 25.97
C GLN A 137 -9.27 -1.62 27.15
N ARG A 138 -9.57 -0.33 26.98
CA ARG A 138 -9.46 0.67 28.06
C ARG A 138 -10.71 0.71 28.95
N ASN A 139 -11.83 0.13 28.49
CA ASN A 139 -13.08 -0.04 29.24
C ASN A 139 -13.19 -1.47 29.75
#